data_AF-A0A917RUB2-F1
#
_entry.id   AF-A0A917RUB2-F1
#
_cell.length_a   1.000
_cell.length_b   1.000
_cell.length_c   1.000
_cell.angle_alpha   90.00
_cell.angle_beta   90.00
_cell.angle_gamma   90.00
#
_symmetry.space_group_name_H-M   'P 1'
#
loop_
_entity.id
_entity.type
_entity.pdbx_description
1 polymer ?
#
loop_
_entity_poly.entity_id
_entity_poly.type
_entity_poly.pdbx_seq_one_letter_code
_entity_poly.pdbx_strand_id
1 'polypeptide(L)'
;MRPLRAGFLAATAVTVAGALTGRERWQWVAKPLMMPLLAADIATSRADIAPADRTLLLSSLGAATVGDVLLIDPDDDRRLIAGASSFAVMQTGYAVLWWRYGARPALPVALPRVLAWAGAAVLLRVEAPVLAVPLSAYGATLGSAAVLASDPALAPDADSVAGLNIPDADPRSRLGVGALLFTVSDGLIVLRRLFARGARSRRVIEGVILATYGAAQFLLTDPAAHVRGRTGAGGPDRISAGRP
;
A
#
# COMPACT_ATOMS: atom_id res chain seq x y z
N MET A 1 -5.63 -3.90 -20.47
CA MET A 1 -4.74 -4.01 -19.28
C MET A 1 -3.33 -4.36 -19.74
N ARG A 2 -2.30 -3.83 -19.06
CA ARG A 2 -0.89 -4.19 -19.33
C ARG A 2 -0.64 -5.66 -18.93
N PRO A 3 0.16 -6.43 -19.68
CA PRO A 3 0.34 -7.87 -19.44
C PRO A 3 0.89 -8.18 -18.04
N LEU A 4 1.81 -7.37 -17.53
CA LEU A 4 2.41 -7.56 -16.20
C LEU A 4 1.39 -7.35 -15.06
N ARG A 5 0.48 -6.39 -15.22
CA ARG A 5 -0.64 -6.18 -14.29
C ARG A 5 -1.65 -7.32 -14.33
N ALA A 6 -1.91 -7.88 -15.52
CA ALA A 6 -2.73 -9.10 -15.63
C ALA A 6 -2.06 -10.30 -14.95
N GLY A 7 -0.73 -10.45 -15.11
CA GLY A 7 0.06 -11.43 -14.38
C GLY A 7 -0.03 -11.25 -12.87
N PHE A 8 0.05 -10.01 -12.37
CA PHE A 8 -0.13 -9.70 -10.96
C PHE A 8 -1.51 -10.13 -10.44
N LEU A 9 -2.58 -9.85 -11.21
CA LEU A 9 -3.94 -10.26 -10.83
C LEU A 9 -4.07 -11.79 -10.80
N ALA A 10 -3.45 -12.49 -11.75
CA ALA A 10 -3.41 -13.95 -11.75
C ALA A 10 -2.65 -14.50 -10.54
N ALA A 11 -1.47 -13.95 -10.21
CA ALA A 11 -0.70 -14.32 -9.03
C ALA A 11 -1.47 -14.06 -7.72
N THR A 12 -2.18 -12.93 -7.65
CA THR A 12 -3.07 -12.59 -6.53
C THR A 12 -4.19 -13.63 -6.40
N ALA A 13 -4.88 -13.96 -7.49
CA ALA A 13 -5.97 -14.92 -7.49
C ALA A 13 -5.51 -16.32 -7.06
N VAL A 14 -4.34 -16.78 -7.52
CA VAL A 14 -3.74 -18.06 -7.11
C VAL A 14 -3.37 -18.04 -5.62
N THR A 15 -2.80 -16.94 -5.14
CA THR A 15 -2.45 -16.76 -3.72
C THR A 15 -3.71 -16.81 -2.83
N VAL A 16 -4.77 -16.11 -3.20
CA VAL A 16 -6.07 -16.13 -2.51
C VAL A 16 -6.70 -17.52 -2.54
N ALA A 17 -6.74 -18.18 -3.70
CA ALA A 17 -7.26 -19.54 -3.82
C ALA A 17 -6.44 -20.53 -2.97
N GLY A 18 -5.11 -20.35 -2.91
CA GLY A 18 -4.20 -21.10 -2.05
C GLY A 18 -4.57 -20.97 -0.58
N ALA A 19 -4.82 -19.76 -0.09
CA ALA A 19 -5.24 -19.52 1.28
C ALA A 19 -6.61 -20.13 1.60
N LEU A 20 -7.62 -19.90 0.75
CA LEU A 20 -8.97 -20.42 0.97
C LEU A 20 -9.02 -21.96 0.99
N THR A 21 -8.18 -22.61 0.18
CA THR A 21 -8.12 -24.07 0.08
C THR A 21 -7.10 -24.72 1.02
N GLY A 22 -6.29 -23.92 1.74
CA GLY A 22 -5.21 -24.41 2.60
C GLY A 22 -4.03 -25.02 1.83
N ARG A 23 -3.84 -24.64 0.55
CA ARG A 23 -2.75 -25.11 -0.30
C ARG A 23 -1.57 -24.17 -0.23
N GLU A 24 -0.77 -24.31 0.84
CA GLU A 24 0.38 -23.43 1.10
C GLU A 24 1.39 -23.38 -0.06
N ARG A 25 1.61 -24.50 -0.76
CA ARG A 25 2.48 -24.56 -1.95
C ARG A 25 2.08 -23.56 -3.04
N TRP A 26 0.78 -23.29 -3.19
CA TRP A 26 0.29 -22.31 -4.17
C TRP A 26 0.69 -20.89 -3.77
N GLN A 27 0.64 -20.58 -2.48
CA GLN A 27 1.08 -19.30 -1.96
C GLN A 27 2.59 -19.12 -2.11
N TRP A 28 3.39 -20.16 -1.84
CA TRP A 28 4.85 -20.13 -2.03
C TRP A 28 5.28 -19.89 -3.47
N VAL A 29 4.48 -20.32 -4.45
CA VAL A 29 4.76 -20.06 -5.86
C VAL A 29 4.27 -18.70 -6.30
N ALA A 30 3.03 -18.33 -5.93
CA ALA A 30 2.37 -17.15 -6.51
C ALA A 30 2.65 -15.86 -5.74
N LYS A 31 2.69 -15.89 -4.40
CA LYS A 31 2.84 -14.68 -3.57
C LYS A 31 4.17 -13.96 -3.84
N PRO A 32 5.33 -14.65 -3.93
CA PRO A 32 6.60 -13.98 -4.23
C PRO A 32 6.67 -13.34 -5.62
N LEU A 33 5.77 -13.71 -6.54
CA LEU A 33 5.71 -13.13 -7.88
C LEU A 33 4.93 -11.81 -7.94
N MET A 34 4.07 -11.54 -6.95
CA MET A 34 3.16 -10.38 -6.97
C MET A 34 3.94 -9.06 -7.11
N MET A 35 4.81 -8.75 -6.16
CA MET A 35 5.52 -7.47 -6.15
C MET A 35 6.54 -7.33 -7.30
N PRO A 36 7.31 -8.37 -7.68
CA PRO A 36 8.18 -8.30 -8.86
C PRO A 36 7.43 -8.02 -10.17
N LEU A 37 6.21 -8.53 -10.34
CA LEU A 37 5.40 -8.25 -11.53
C LEU A 37 4.98 -6.77 -11.61
N LEU A 38 4.61 -6.17 -10.48
CA LEU A 38 4.33 -4.72 -10.40
C LEU A 38 5.61 -3.90 -10.60
N ALA A 39 6.73 -4.33 -10.03
CA ALA A 39 8.03 -3.66 -10.20
C ALA A 39 8.46 -3.67 -11.67
N ALA A 40 8.32 -4.80 -12.35
CA ALA A 40 8.55 -4.91 -13.79
C ALA A 40 7.60 -4.01 -14.59
N ASP A 41 6.32 -3.90 -14.18
CA ASP A 41 5.35 -3.02 -14.83
C ASP A 41 5.76 -1.55 -14.73
N ILE A 42 6.24 -1.11 -13.57
CA ILE A 42 6.78 0.25 -13.36
C ILE A 42 8.05 0.46 -14.17
N ALA A 43 9.01 -0.46 -14.08
CA ALA A 43 10.31 -0.35 -14.74
C ALA A 43 10.18 -0.25 -16.27
N THR A 44 9.25 -1.01 -16.84
CA THR A 44 8.98 -1.02 -18.29
C THR A 44 7.93 0.00 -18.73
N SER A 45 7.33 0.76 -17.79
CA SER A 45 6.33 1.77 -18.12
C SER A 45 6.95 2.94 -18.88
N ARG A 46 6.21 3.45 -19.86
CA ARG A 46 6.50 4.71 -20.56
C ARG A 46 5.98 5.94 -19.78
N ALA A 47 5.49 5.75 -18.56
CA ALA A 47 5.04 6.83 -17.70
C ALA A 47 6.24 7.74 -17.33
N ASP A 48 6.07 9.06 -17.47
CA ASP A 48 7.08 10.05 -17.09
C ASP A 48 7.12 10.23 -15.57
N ILE A 49 7.74 9.25 -14.91
CA ILE A 49 8.00 9.25 -13.46
C ILE A 49 9.39 9.85 -13.25
N ALA A 50 9.56 10.72 -12.26
CA ALA A 50 10.90 11.21 -11.88
C ALA A 50 11.82 10.03 -11.52
N PRO A 51 13.10 10.00 -11.96
CA PRO A 51 13.99 8.87 -11.70
C PRO A 51 14.11 8.53 -10.21
N ALA A 52 14.18 9.54 -9.34
CA ALA A 52 14.24 9.34 -7.90
C ALA A 52 12.98 8.68 -7.33
N ASP A 53 11.80 9.07 -7.82
CA ASP A 53 10.52 8.51 -7.37
C ASP A 53 10.30 7.11 -7.92
N ARG A 54 10.76 6.85 -9.15
CA ARG A 54 10.79 5.50 -9.73
C ARG A 54 11.69 4.57 -8.90
N THR A 55 12.89 5.00 -8.55
CA THR A 55 13.79 4.23 -7.67
C THR A 55 13.15 3.96 -6.32
N LEU A 56 12.52 4.97 -5.72
CA LEU A 56 11.83 4.83 -4.44
C LEU A 56 10.69 3.81 -4.53
N LEU A 57 9.84 3.91 -5.55
CA LEU A 57 8.72 3.00 -5.78
C LEU A 57 9.20 1.55 -6.01
N LEU A 58 10.26 1.36 -6.80
CA LEU A 58 10.87 0.04 -7.02
C LEU A 58 11.50 -0.53 -5.74
N SER A 59 12.17 0.30 -4.93
CA SER A 59 12.72 -0.13 -3.63
C SER A 59 11.63 -0.51 -2.64
N SER A 60 10.50 0.23 -2.62
CA SER A 60 9.32 -0.11 -1.83
C SER A 60 8.77 -1.48 -2.24
N LEU A 61 8.66 -1.76 -3.53
CA LEU A 61 8.23 -3.08 -4.04
C LEU A 61 9.24 -4.19 -3.77
N GLY A 62 10.54 -3.89 -3.79
CA GLY A 62 11.58 -4.83 -3.34
C GLY A 62 11.38 -5.21 -1.87
N ALA A 63 11.19 -4.21 -1.00
CA ALA A 63 10.90 -4.43 0.42
C ALA A 63 9.58 -5.21 0.62
N ALA A 64 8.55 -4.90 -0.16
CA ALA A 64 7.29 -5.62 -0.18
C ALA A 64 7.45 -7.09 -0.55
N THR A 65 8.30 -7.38 -1.56
CA THR A 65 8.61 -8.76 -1.98
C THR A 65 9.22 -9.57 -0.83
N VAL A 66 10.18 -8.96 -0.12
CA VAL A 66 10.81 -9.58 1.06
C VAL A 66 9.77 -9.79 2.16
N GLY A 67 8.94 -8.78 2.44
CA GLY A 67 7.85 -8.86 3.41
C GLY A 67 6.86 -9.98 3.09
N ASP A 68 6.49 -10.14 1.81
CA ASP A 68 5.55 -11.17 1.35
C ASP A 68 6.06 -12.58 1.62
N VAL A 69 7.34 -12.84 1.34
CA VAL A 69 8.01 -14.13 1.60
C VAL A 69 8.10 -14.41 3.10
N LEU A 70 8.48 -13.41 3.89
CA LEU A 70 8.57 -13.54 5.34
C LEU A 70 7.20 -13.84 5.96
N LEU A 71 6.12 -13.20 5.49
CA LEU A 71 4.74 -13.39 5.94
C LEU A 71 4.00 -14.59 5.31
N ILE A 72 4.68 -15.55 4.69
CA ILE A 72 3.99 -16.79 4.27
C ILE A 72 3.55 -17.62 5.48
N ASP A 73 4.32 -17.59 6.56
CA ASP A 73 3.92 -18.15 7.85
C ASP A 73 3.77 -17.03 8.88
N PRO A 74 2.61 -16.34 8.91
CA PRO A 74 2.38 -15.22 9.81
C PRO A 74 2.15 -15.66 11.26
N ASP A 75 2.13 -16.97 11.54
CA ASP A 75 1.92 -17.50 12.88
C ASP A 75 3.24 -17.65 13.69
N ASP A 76 4.39 -17.49 13.05
CA ASP A 76 5.70 -17.32 13.69
C ASP A 76 5.96 -15.82 13.97
N ASP A 77 6.13 -15.47 15.25
CA ASP A 77 6.34 -14.09 15.69
C ASP A 77 7.59 -13.44 15.08
N ARG A 78 8.68 -14.20 14.89
CA ARG A 78 9.92 -13.66 14.29
C ARG A 78 9.70 -13.33 12.82
N ARG A 79 9.02 -14.21 12.09
CA ARG A 79 8.67 -13.99 10.69
C ARG A 79 7.66 -12.85 10.54
N LEU A 80 6.70 -12.75 11.44
CA LEU A 80 5.73 -11.66 11.51
C LEU A 80 6.43 -10.31 11.73
N ILE A 81 7.34 -10.22 12.69
CA ILE A 81 8.11 -9.00 12.96
C ILE A 81 9.01 -8.64 11.77
N ALA A 82 9.73 -9.61 11.20
CA ALA A 82 10.61 -9.37 10.06
C ALA A 82 9.82 -8.93 8.81
N GLY A 83 8.66 -9.55 8.56
CA GLY A 83 7.73 -9.17 7.51
C GLY A 83 7.21 -7.74 7.71
N ALA A 84 6.67 -7.44 8.89
CA ALA A 84 6.20 -6.10 9.25
C ALA A 84 7.29 -5.04 9.13
N SER A 85 8.54 -5.36 9.48
CA SER A 85 9.68 -4.45 9.33
C SER A 85 9.96 -4.15 7.85
N SER A 86 9.85 -5.15 6.97
CA SER A 86 10.01 -4.97 5.52
C SER A 86 8.87 -4.11 4.94
N PHE A 87 7.64 -4.33 5.39
CA PHE A 87 6.51 -3.47 5.03
C PHE A 87 6.64 -2.05 5.60
N ALA A 88 7.27 -1.86 6.76
CA ALA A 88 7.55 -0.52 7.29
C ALA A 88 8.45 0.29 6.34
N VAL A 89 9.47 -0.35 5.76
CA VAL A 89 10.33 0.26 4.73
C VAL A 89 9.51 0.63 3.49
N MET A 90 8.68 -0.29 3.01
CA MET A 90 7.78 -0.03 1.87
C MET A 90 6.86 1.18 2.13
N GLN A 91 6.15 1.18 3.27
CA GLN A 91 5.20 2.23 3.65
C GLN A 91 5.90 3.58 3.83
N THR A 92 7.11 3.58 4.38
CA THR A 92 7.92 4.81 4.47
C THR A 92 8.26 5.34 3.07
N GLY A 93 8.62 4.47 2.13
CA GLY A 93 8.87 4.88 0.75
C GLY A 93 7.62 5.46 0.07
N TYR A 94 6.44 4.87 0.27
CA TYR A 94 5.18 5.43 -0.20
C TYR A 94 4.86 6.78 0.44
N ALA A 95 5.04 6.92 1.76
CA ALA A 95 4.84 8.17 2.48
C ALA A 95 5.75 9.29 1.95
N VAL A 96 7.04 9.01 1.74
CA VAL A 96 8.00 9.97 1.18
C VAL A 96 7.58 10.38 -0.24
N LEU A 97 7.12 9.43 -1.05
CA LEU A 97 6.70 9.68 -2.42
C LEU A 97 5.48 10.61 -2.48
N TRP A 98 4.42 10.33 -1.72
CA TRP A 98 3.25 11.20 -1.69
C TRP A 98 3.51 12.54 -1.03
N TRP A 99 4.40 12.60 -0.04
CA TRP A 99 4.87 13.86 0.51
C TRP A 99 5.54 14.74 -0.57
N ARG A 100 6.38 14.15 -1.44
CA ARG A 100 7.00 14.85 -2.58
C ARG A 100 5.97 15.32 -3.61
N TYR A 101 4.86 14.60 -3.76
CA TYR A 101 3.75 14.99 -4.63
C TYR A 101 2.89 16.11 -4.05
N GLY A 102 3.22 16.60 -2.86
CA GLY A 102 2.53 17.72 -2.21
C GLY A 102 1.52 17.30 -1.16
N ALA A 103 1.31 16.00 -0.93
CA ALA A 103 0.41 15.53 0.12
C ALA A 103 0.90 15.99 1.50
N ARG A 104 -0.03 16.44 2.34
CA ARG A 104 0.20 16.89 3.71
C ARG A 104 -0.82 16.23 4.64
N PRO A 105 -0.44 15.99 5.90
CA PRO A 105 -1.36 15.41 6.87
C PRO A 105 -2.46 16.41 7.21
N ALA A 106 -3.69 16.08 6.83
CA ALA A 106 -4.87 16.81 7.24
C ALA A 106 -5.43 16.22 8.54
N LEU A 107 -5.72 17.07 9.53
CA LEU A 107 -6.22 16.64 10.84
C LEU A 107 -7.50 15.77 10.76
N PRO A 108 -8.50 16.10 9.90
CA PRO A 108 -9.70 15.27 9.77
C PRO A 108 -9.44 13.85 9.26
N VAL A 109 -8.37 13.66 8.49
CA VAL A 109 -7.94 12.37 7.93
C VAL A 109 -7.08 11.59 8.92
N ALA A 110 -6.19 12.31 9.60
CA ALA A 110 -5.23 11.74 10.55
C ALA A 110 -5.89 11.29 11.85
N LEU A 111 -6.83 12.06 12.40
CA LEU A 111 -7.40 11.78 13.72
C LEU A 111 -8.06 10.39 13.81
N PRO A 112 -8.96 9.96 12.89
CA PRO A 112 -9.54 8.62 12.95
C PRO A 112 -8.48 7.50 12.86
N ARG A 113 -7.44 7.71 12.05
CA ARG A 113 -6.34 6.74 11.86
C ARG A 113 -5.45 6.63 13.09
N VAL A 114 -5.15 7.75 13.74
CA VAL A 114 -4.40 7.79 15.01
C VAL A 114 -5.19 7.09 16.11
N LEU A 115 -6.50 7.32 16.21
CA LEU A 115 -7.35 6.63 17.18
C LEU A 115 -7.41 5.12 16.93
N ALA A 116 -7.58 4.70 15.67
CA ALA A 116 -7.56 3.29 15.29
C ALA A 116 -6.21 2.63 15.60
N TRP A 117 -5.10 3.29 15.27
CA TRP A 117 -3.75 2.84 15.58
C TRP A 117 -3.51 2.72 17.09
N ALA A 118 -3.92 3.72 17.88
CA ALA A 118 -3.79 3.69 19.33
C ALA A 118 -4.59 2.54 19.94
N GLY A 119 -5.83 2.32 19.49
CA GLY A 119 -6.65 1.18 19.89
C GLY A 119 -5.99 -0.16 19.56
N ALA A 120 -5.45 -0.32 18.36
CA ALA A 120 -4.72 -1.52 17.96
C ALA A 120 -3.44 -1.73 18.78
N ALA A 121 -2.69 -0.66 19.08
CA ALA A 121 -1.49 -0.72 19.90
C ALA A 121 -1.81 -1.16 21.35
N VAL A 122 -2.88 -0.63 21.94
CA VAL A 122 -3.36 -1.05 23.27
C VAL A 122 -3.78 -2.51 23.24
N LEU A 123 -4.57 -2.92 22.25
CA LEU A 123 -4.99 -4.32 22.09
C LEU A 123 -3.79 -5.26 21.98
N LEU A 124 -2.81 -4.94 21.15
CA LEU A 124 -1.57 -5.70 21.02
C LEU A 124 -0.80 -5.75 22.35
N ARG A 125 -0.75 -4.65 23.10
CA ARG A 125 -0.06 -4.60 24.38
C ARG A 125 -0.66 -5.55 25.42
N VAL A 126 -1.97 -5.76 25.36
CA VAL A 126 -2.73 -6.65 26.25
C VAL A 126 -2.63 -8.10 25.79
N GLU A 127 -2.92 -8.37 24.51
CA GLU A 127 -3.10 -9.74 24.01
C GLU A 127 -1.81 -10.37 23.47
N ALA A 128 -0.87 -9.57 22.97
CA ALA A 128 0.38 -10.04 22.34
C ALA A 128 1.56 -9.09 22.62
N PRO A 129 2.00 -8.95 23.89
CA PRO A 129 2.95 -7.92 24.30
C PRO A 129 4.31 -7.98 23.57
N VAL A 130 4.74 -9.17 23.16
CA VAL A 130 5.97 -9.37 22.36
C VAL A 130 5.88 -8.68 20.99
N LEU A 131 4.69 -8.61 20.42
CA LEU A 131 4.43 -8.00 19.11
C LEU A 131 4.10 -6.51 19.20
N ALA A 132 3.75 -6.01 20.39
CA ALA A 132 3.18 -4.68 20.54
C ALA A 132 4.10 -3.57 20.03
N VAL A 133 5.36 -3.52 20.46
CA VAL A 133 6.31 -2.48 20.02
C VAL A 133 6.59 -2.56 18.51
N PRO A 134 7.05 -3.69 17.94
CA PRO A 134 7.38 -3.73 16.52
C PRO A 134 6.16 -3.49 15.62
N LEU A 135 5.00 -4.06 15.94
CA LEU A 135 3.79 -3.85 15.12
C LEU A 135 3.19 -2.45 15.30
N SER A 136 3.34 -1.81 16.46
CA SER A 136 2.92 -0.41 16.63
C SER A 136 3.83 0.54 15.85
N ALA A 137 5.14 0.30 15.84
CA ALA A 137 6.09 1.08 15.04
C ALA A 137 5.79 0.93 13.55
N TYR A 138 5.54 -0.30 13.10
CA TYR A 138 5.05 -0.56 11.74
C TYR A 138 3.73 0.19 11.47
N GLY A 139 2.74 0.06 12.36
CA GLY A 139 1.45 0.72 12.26
C GLY A 139 1.55 2.24 12.13
N ALA A 140 2.56 2.87 12.73
CA ALA A 140 2.81 4.29 12.56
C ALA A 140 3.22 4.63 11.11
N THR A 141 4.13 3.86 10.50
CA THR A 141 4.51 4.06 9.09
C THR A 141 3.34 3.82 8.13
N LEU A 142 2.53 2.79 8.38
CA LEU A 142 1.30 2.50 7.65
C LEU A 142 0.31 3.66 7.78
N GLY A 143 0.08 4.16 8.99
CA GLY A 143 -0.79 5.29 9.26
C GLY A 143 -0.35 6.55 8.55
N SER A 144 0.95 6.88 8.58
CA SER A 144 1.51 8.03 7.87
C SER A 144 1.31 7.93 6.36
N ALA A 145 1.62 6.77 5.76
CA ALA A 145 1.38 6.54 4.34
C ALA A 145 -0.11 6.67 3.99
N ALA A 146 -1.00 6.09 4.80
CA ALA A 146 -2.43 6.13 4.56
C ALA A 146 -3.04 7.53 4.71
N VAL A 147 -2.53 8.35 5.63
CA VAL A 147 -2.93 9.76 5.75
C VAL A 147 -2.53 10.53 4.49
N LEU A 148 -1.28 10.39 4.04
CA LEU A 148 -0.79 11.12 2.87
C LEU A 148 -1.48 10.67 1.58
N ALA A 149 -1.71 9.37 1.39
CA ALA A 149 -2.43 8.84 0.24
C ALA A 149 -3.88 9.35 0.12
N SER A 150 -4.47 9.78 1.24
CA SER A 150 -5.85 10.24 1.29
C SER A 150 -5.98 11.76 1.19
N ASP A 151 -4.88 12.49 1.00
CA ASP A 151 -4.94 13.94 0.84
C ASP A 151 -5.66 14.33 -0.48
N PRO A 152 -6.73 15.13 -0.42
CA PRO A 152 -7.38 15.67 -1.61
C PRO A 152 -6.45 16.44 -2.55
N ALA A 153 -5.35 17.01 -2.04
CA ALA A 153 -4.37 17.71 -2.87
C ALA A 153 -3.70 16.80 -3.93
N LEU A 154 -3.73 15.47 -3.75
CA LEU A 154 -3.21 14.53 -4.74
C LEU A 154 -4.10 14.42 -5.99
N ALA A 155 -5.41 14.66 -5.86
CA ALA A 155 -6.38 14.63 -6.95
C ALA A 155 -7.43 15.73 -6.72
N PRO A 156 -7.10 17.01 -6.98
CA PRO A 156 -7.94 18.15 -6.61
C PRO A 156 -9.33 18.18 -7.27
N ASP A 157 -9.43 17.58 -8.45
CA ASP A 157 -10.67 17.53 -9.24
C ASP A 157 -11.56 16.33 -8.86
N ALA A 158 -11.07 15.42 -8.02
CA ALA A 158 -11.83 14.27 -7.57
C ALA A 158 -12.74 14.63 -6.38
N ASP A 159 -13.95 14.08 -6.38
CA ASP A 159 -14.83 14.15 -5.22
C ASP A 159 -14.15 13.50 -4.00
N SER A 160 -14.40 14.03 -2.80
CA SER A 160 -13.87 13.46 -1.56
C SER A 160 -14.93 13.28 -0.51
N VAL A 161 -14.87 12.15 0.21
CA VAL A 161 -15.79 11.82 1.31
C VAL A 161 -14.95 11.42 2.51
N ALA A 162 -15.17 12.11 3.65
CA ALA A 162 -14.40 11.91 4.88
C ALA A 162 -12.86 11.96 4.66
N GLY A 163 -12.43 12.81 3.73
CA GLY A 163 -11.02 12.97 3.35
C GLY A 163 -10.42 11.72 2.71
N LEU A 164 -11.23 11.01 1.91
CA LEU A 164 -10.82 9.97 0.98
C LEU A 164 -11.28 10.37 -0.41
N ASN A 165 -10.37 10.44 -1.38
CA ASN A 165 -10.73 10.71 -2.77
C ASN A 165 -11.53 9.52 -3.33
N ILE A 166 -12.63 9.84 -4.01
CA ILE A 166 -13.43 8.85 -4.73
C ILE A 166 -12.71 8.56 -6.05
N PRO A 167 -12.45 7.28 -6.38
CA PRO A 167 -11.85 6.90 -7.63
C PRO A 167 -12.59 7.44 -8.86
N ASP A 168 -11.85 8.12 -9.73
CA ASP A 168 -12.34 8.72 -10.96
C ASP A 168 -11.37 8.47 -12.14
N ALA A 169 -11.37 9.39 -13.11
CA ALA A 169 -10.48 9.35 -14.26
C ALA A 169 -9.02 9.68 -13.92
N ASP A 170 -8.76 10.50 -12.89
CA ASP A 170 -7.39 10.74 -12.41
C ASP A 170 -6.90 9.50 -11.64
N PRO A 171 -5.84 8.82 -12.10
CA PRO A 171 -5.31 7.65 -11.39
C PRO A 171 -4.92 7.94 -9.93
N ARG A 172 -4.61 9.19 -9.58
CA ARG A 172 -4.21 9.60 -8.22
C ARG A 172 -5.36 9.53 -7.21
N SER A 173 -6.62 9.66 -7.65
CA SER A 173 -7.79 9.54 -6.77
C SER A 173 -7.92 8.14 -6.15
N ARG A 174 -7.25 7.13 -6.74
CA ARG A 174 -7.26 5.74 -6.28
C ARG A 174 -6.29 5.46 -5.14
N LEU A 175 -5.32 6.34 -4.87
CA LEU A 175 -4.27 6.12 -3.88
C LEU A 175 -4.85 5.96 -2.47
N GLY A 176 -5.82 6.81 -2.09
CA GLY A 176 -6.49 6.74 -0.80
C GLY A 176 -7.21 5.41 -0.59
N VAL A 177 -7.97 4.94 -1.60
CA VAL A 177 -8.65 3.64 -1.55
C VAL A 177 -7.65 2.49 -1.45
N GLY A 178 -6.55 2.55 -2.20
CA GLY A 178 -5.46 1.58 -2.08
C GLY A 178 -4.89 1.51 -0.66
N ALA A 179 -4.64 2.67 -0.04
CA ALA A 179 -4.10 2.71 1.32
C ALA A 179 -5.11 2.25 2.39
N LEU A 180 -6.40 2.53 2.19
CA LEU A 180 -7.47 2.00 3.03
C LEU A 180 -7.52 0.47 2.97
N LEU A 181 -7.50 -0.11 1.76
CA LEU A 181 -7.48 -1.57 1.57
C LEU A 181 -6.25 -2.22 2.21
N PHE A 182 -5.09 -1.56 2.13
CA PHE A 182 -3.87 -2.01 2.81
C PHE A 182 -4.06 -2.03 4.33
N THR A 183 -4.62 -0.95 4.88
CA THR A 183 -4.88 -0.83 6.32
C THR A 183 -5.85 -1.91 6.80
N VAL A 184 -6.90 -2.20 6.02
CA VAL A 184 -7.85 -3.29 6.30
C VAL A 184 -7.15 -4.65 6.26
N SER A 185 -6.30 -4.92 5.26
CA SER A 185 -5.50 -6.15 5.18
C SER A 185 -4.72 -6.39 6.48
N ASP A 186 -3.96 -5.38 6.94
CA ASP A 186 -3.10 -5.55 8.11
C ASP A 186 -3.85 -5.61 9.43
N GLY A 187 -4.92 -4.82 9.55
CA GLY A 187 -5.84 -4.95 10.67
C GLY A 187 -6.39 -6.38 10.78
N LEU A 188 -6.74 -6.98 9.65
CA LEU A 188 -7.20 -8.38 9.61
C LEU A 188 -6.10 -9.38 9.95
N ILE A 189 -4.81 -9.10 9.67
CA ILE A 189 -3.70 -9.96 10.13
C ILE A 189 -3.68 -10.00 11.67
N VAL A 190 -3.78 -8.83 12.32
CA VAL A 190 -3.84 -8.75 13.79
C VAL A 190 -5.08 -9.48 14.32
N LEU A 191 -6.26 -9.22 13.75
CA LEU A 191 -7.50 -9.89 14.16
C LEU A 191 -7.44 -11.41 13.96
N ARG A 192 -6.88 -11.88 12.84
CA ARG A 192 -6.66 -13.32 12.57
C ARG A 192 -5.78 -13.92 13.66
N ARG A 193 -4.68 -13.25 14.01
CA ARG A 193 -3.71 -13.72 15.01
C ARG A 193 -4.35 -13.88 16.39
N LEU A 194 -5.13 -12.88 16.82
CA LEU A 194 -5.69 -12.84 18.17
C LEU A 194 -6.95 -13.69 18.34
N PHE A 195 -7.82 -13.72 17.32
CA PHE A 195 -9.18 -14.22 17.47
C PHE A 195 -9.53 -15.44 16.60
N ALA A 196 -8.79 -15.73 15.53
CA ALA A 196 -9.11 -16.87 14.68
C ALA A 196 -8.58 -18.19 15.27
N ARG A 197 -9.48 -18.98 15.88
CA ARG A 197 -9.15 -20.27 16.52
C ARG A 197 -9.31 -21.50 15.62
N GLY A 198 -10.14 -21.43 14.58
CA GLY A 198 -10.45 -22.56 13.71
C GLY A 198 -9.71 -22.51 12.36
N ALA A 199 -9.39 -23.68 11.79
CA ALA A 199 -8.75 -23.76 10.48
C ALA A 199 -9.58 -23.09 9.37
N ARG A 200 -10.92 -23.25 9.39
CA ARG A 200 -11.80 -22.63 8.39
C ARG A 200 -11.81 -21.12 8.50
N SER A 201 -11.96 -20.55 9.70
CA SER A 201 -11.97 -19.10 9.90
C SER A 201 -10.62 -18.49 9.55
N ARG A 202 -9.51 -19.13 9.93
CA ARG A 202 -8.15 -18.70 9.53
C ARG A 202 -8.00 -18.61 8.02
N ARG A 203 -8.41 -19.64 7.28
CA ARG A 203 -8.33 -19.66 5.80
C ARG A 203 -9.18 -18.58 5.15
N VAL A 204 -10.41 -18.38 5.63
CA VAL A 204 -11.31 -17.34 5.10
C VAL A 204 -10.73 -15.95 5.34
N ILE A 205 -10.32 -15.65 6.58
CA ILE A 205 -9.73 -14.35 6.92
C ILE A 205 -8.44 -14.12 6.12
N GLU A 206 -7.59 -15.14 5.99
CA GLU A 206 -6.37 -15.07 5.17
C GLU A 206 -6.66 -14.81 3.69
N GLY A 207 -7.68 -15.45 3.13
CA GLY A 207 -8.15 -15.15 1.77
C GLY A 207 -8.58 -13.69 1.60
N VAL A 208 -9.29 -13.13 2.59
CA VAL A 208 -9.71 -11.71 2.58
C VAL A 208 -8.50 -10.78 2.70
N ILE A 209 -7.56 -11.07 3.62
CA ILE A 209 -6.30 -10.33 3.78
C ILE A 209 -5.56 -10.24 2.44
N LEU A 210 -5.37 -11.38 1.78
CA LEU A 210 -4.62 -11.45 0.53
C LEU A 210 -5.36 -10.76 -0.63
N ALA A 211 -6.70 -10.81 -0.65
CA ALA A 211 -7.49 -10.12 -1.65
C ALA A 211 -7.43 -8.59 -1.47
N THR A 212 -7.58 -8.09 -0.24
CA THR A 212 -7.48 -6.64 0.04
C THR A 212 -6.06 -6.14 -0.15
N TYR A 213 -5.03 -6.90 0.25
CA TYR A 213 -3.62 -6.61 -0.02
C TYR A 213 -3.33 -6.52 -1.53
N GLY A 214 -3.77 -7.52 -2.30
CA GLY A 214 -3.56 -7.52 -3.75
C GLY A 214 -4.25 -6.34 -4.43
N ALA A 215 -5.49 -6.03 -4.04
CA ALA A 215 -6.20 -4.86 -4.55
C ALA A 215 -5.52 -3.55 -4.15
N ALA A 216 -5.05 -3.44 -2.91
CA ALA A 216 -4.29 -2.29 -2.42
C ALA A 216 -3.06 -2.03 -3.29
N GLN A 217 -2.19 -3.04 -3.43
CA GLN A 217 -0.95 -2.89 -4.20
C GLN A 217 -1.23 -2.61 -5.68
N PHE A 218 -2.28 -3.19 -6.26
CA PHE A 218 -2.69 -2.85 -7.61
C PHE A 218 -2.95 -1.35 -7.75
N LEU A 219 -3.74 -0.76 -6.86
CA LEU A 219 -4.07 0.67 -6.94
C LEU A 219 -2.88 1.57 -6.62
N LEU A 220 -2.14 1.27 -5.55
CA LEU A 220 -1.03 2.09 -5.06
C LEU A 220 0.14 2.18 -6.04
N THR A 221 0.28 1.20 -6.93
CA THR A 221 1.46 1.06 -7.81
C THR A 221 1.15 1.33 -9.28
N ASP A 222 -0.03 1.86 -9.59
CA ASP A 222 -0.35 2.29 -10.95
C ASP A 222 0.66 3.36 -11.40
N PRO A 223 1.49 3.10 -12.44
CA PRO A 223 2.49 4.07 -12.90
C PRO A 223 1.89 5.41 -13.29
N ALA A 224 0.63 5.42 -13.74
CA ALA A 224 -0.07 6.64 -14.12
C ALA A 224 -0.34 7.57 -12.92
N ALA A 225 -0.51 7.03 -11.71
CA ALA A 225 -0.67 7.82 -10.48
C ALA A 225 0.63 8.53 -10.06
N HIS A 226 1.76 8.09 -10.60
CA HIS A 226 3.11 8.56 -10.23
C HIS A 226 3.78 9.38 -11.33
N VAL A 227 3.05 9.70 -12.41
CA VAL A 227 3.52 10.61 -13.45
C VAL A 227 3.72 11.99 -12.85
N ARG A 228 4.81 12.66 -13.23
CA ARG A 228 5.06 14.05 -12.83
C ARG A 228 3.85 14.91 -13.18
N GLY A 229 3.24 15.52 -12.17
CA GLY A 229 2.28 16.59 -12.41
C GLY A 229 2.97 17.76 -13.11
N ARG A 230 2.24 18.45 -13.99
CA ARG A 230 2.60 19.80 -14.45
C ARG A 230 2.40 20.80 -13.30
N THR A 231 3.05 20.59 -12.17
CA THR A 231 3.04 21.54 -11.06
C THR A 231 4.12 22.59 -11.31
N GLY A 232 3.72 23.68 -11.96
CA GLY A 232 4.24 25.03 -11.72
C GLY A 232 5.76 25.24 -11.80
N ALA A 233 6.36 25.05 -12.98
CA ALA A 233 7.45 25.93 -13.39
C ALA A 233 6.84 27.13 -14.11
N GLY A 234 6.40 28.13 -13.34
CA GLY A 234 6.14 29.46 -13.86
C GLY A 234 7.46 30.10 -14.29
N GLY A 235 7.99 29.66 -15.43
CA GLY A 235 8.96 30.44 -16.20
C GLY A 235 8.19 31.53 -16.93
N PRO A 236 8.68 32.78 -16.95
CA PRO A 236 7.89 33.93 -17.39
C PRO A 236 7.46 33.77 -18.84
N ASP A 237 6.18 34.08 -19.09
CA ASP A 237 5.69 34.38 -20.42
C ASP A 237 6.65 35.37 -21.09
N ARG A 238 7.42 34.87 -22.05
CA ARG A 238 8.02 35.73 -23.06
C ARG A 238 6.87 36.21 -23.93
N ILE A 239 6.26 37.32 -23.49
CA ILE A 239 5.48 38.19 -24.36
C ILE A 239 6.41 38.52 -25.53
N SER A 240 6.05 37.95 -26.66
CA SER A 240 6.67 38.19 -27.94
C SER A 240 6.31 39.60 -28.39
N ALA A 241 7.34 40.31 -28.86
CA ALA A 241 7.30 41.25 -29.98
C ALA A 241 6.10 42.21 -30.06
N GLY A 242 6.34 43.45 -29.64
CA GLY A 242 5.54 44.62 -30.00
C GLY A 242 6.43 45.84 -30.25
N ARG A 243 7.09 45.86 -31.40
CA ARG A 243 7.53 47.06 -32.14
C ARG A 243 7.24 46.75 -33.61
N PRO A 244 6.79 47.72 -34.42
CA PRO A 244 7.41 49.04 -34.59
C PRO A 244 6.73 50.19 -33.83
#